data_AF-A0AAC9RL77-F1
#
_entry.id   AF-A0AAC9RL77-F1
#
_cell.length_a   1.000
_cell.length_b   1.000
_cell.length_c   1.000
_cell.angle_alpha   90.00
_cell.angle_beta   90.00
_cell.angle_gamma   90.00
#
_symmetry.space_group_name_H-M   'P 1'
#
loop_
_entity.id
_entity.type
_entity.pdbx_description
1 polymer ?
#
loop_
_entity_poly.entity_id
_entity_poly.type
_entity_poly.pdbx_seq_one_letter_code
_entity_poly.pdbx_strand_id
1 'polypeptide(L)'
;MNKKSILSKLPSVDELLNCDEVIHLIDQIPRKVVVNSIRKCLQNYRNKILAMKESELANLQVNMSELIENVIYQSEKFMAMNLRKVINATGVVLHTNLGRALLSDEIKEEVWSVAAGYSNLELNVDTGKRGSRYSHVVELIKYLTGADDALVVNNNAAAVMLVLSTMAKEKEVIVSRGELVEIGGSFRVPDVMEQSGAKLVDIGTTNKTHLWDYEKALGENTAALLKVHTSNYKILGFTEEVALKELVALGRKNNVPVIEDLGSGVLVDLQKYGLTYEPTVQESVALGVDVVTFSGDKLLGGPQAGIIVGNKHWIDQMKKNPLTRAFRIDKLTMAALEATLKLYLDEEEMIKKIPTLKMLTESVASLQKRAQQLYDILANLDLPMEIKEDFSQVGGGSLPLEKLPTKVIAIKPMHLSVSKLEEKLRSHTIPIITRIQEEQLIIDVRTIKEEDYDIIKKALKDTMKI
;
A
#
# COMPACT_ATOMS: atom_id res chain seq x y z
N MET A 1 44.06 20.81 -21.52
CA MET A 1 43.43 21.98 -20.85
C MET A 1 43.55 21.80 -19.35
N ASN A 2 43.87 22.86 -18.57
CA ASN A 2 43.90 22.77 -17.10
C ASN A 2 42.48 23.00 -16.54
N LYS A 3 42.07 22.30 -15.46
CA LYS A 3 40.78 22.44 -14.76
C LYS A 3 40.34 23.90 -14.59
N LYS A 4 41.29 24.78 -14.25
CA LYS A 4 41.04 26.22 -14.07
C LYS A 4 40.50 26.91 -15.33
N SER A 5 40.97 26.53 -16.53
CA SER A 5 40.52 27.15 -17.79
C SER A 5 39.16 26.67 -18.28
N ILE A 6 38.69 25.52 -17.79
CA ILE A 6 37.36 24.99 -18.11
C ILE A 6 36.33 25.54 -17.13
N LEU A 7 36.68 25.62 -15.84
CA LEU A 7 35.82 26.24 -14.82
C LEU A 7 35.50 27.70 -15.12
N SER A 8 36.45 28.44 -15.69
CA SER A 8 36.24 29.84 -16.09
C SER A 8 35.32 30.00 -17.31
N LYS A 9 34.98 28.91 -18.02
CA LYS A 9 34.04 28.91 -19.14
C LYS A 9 32.60 28.62 -18.72
N LEU A 10 32.35 28.33 -17.44
CA LEU A 10 30.98 28.17 -16.94
C LEU A 10 30.29 29.54 -16.93
N PRO A 11 29.04 29.64 -17.43
CA PRO A 11 28.32 30.90 -17.44
C PRO A 11 28.03 31.38 -16.03
N SER A 12 27.83 32.70 -15.92
CA SER A 12 27.35 33.28 -14.66
C SER A 12 25.88 32.96 -14.42
N VAL A 13 25.40 33.16 -13.19
CA VAL A 13 23.97 33.02 -12.89
C VAL A 13 23.15 34.04 -13.69
N ASP A 14 23.63 35.29 -13.78
CA ASP A 14 22.95 36.36 -14.49
C ASP A 14 22.91 36.11 -16.01
N GLU A 15 23.97 35.52 -16.56
CA GLU A 15 24.01 35.11 -17.97
C GLU A 15 22.93 34.07 -18.29
N LEU A 16 22.80 33.02 -17.46
CA LEU A 16 21.72 32.03 -17.63
C LEU A 16 20.33 32.63 -17.40
N LEU A 17 20.18 33.62 -16.52
CA LEU A 17 18.90 34.29 -16.27
C LEU A 17 18.44 35.18 -17.44
N ASN A 18 19.34 35.55 -18.33
CA ASN A 18 19.03 36.38 -19.51
C ASN A 18 18.81 35.54 -20.78
N CYS A 19 18.89 34.21 -20.71
CA CYS A 19 18.54 33.33 -21.83
C CYS A 19 17.01 33.27 -22.00
N ASP A 20 16.52 33.33 -23.24
CA ASP A 20 15.09 33.38 -23.56
C ASP A 20 14.32 32.19 -22.96
N GLU A 21 14.89 30.99 -22.97
CA GLU A 21 14.26 29.78 -22.42
C GLU A 21 14.13 29.85 -20.89
N VAL A 22 15.11 30.46 -20.22
CA VAL A 22 15.10 30.64 -18.76
C VAL A 22 14.18 31.78 -18.35
N ILE A 23 14.09 32.84 -19.16
CA ILE A 23 13.11 33.91 -18.98
C ILE A 23 11.70 33.34 -19.08
N HIS A 24 11.40 32.56 -20.12
CA HIS A 24 10.12 31.89 -20.28
C HIS A 24 9.82 30.90 -19.13
N LEU A 25 10.84 30.21 -18.60
CA LEU A 25 10.70 29.35 -17.42
C LEU A 25 10.30 30.14 -16.17
N ILE A 26 10.80 31.37 -16.00
CA ILE A 26 10.48 32.24 -14.85
C ILE A 26 9.01 32.72 -14.89
N ASP A 27 8.39 32.80 -16.08
CA ASP A 27 6.96 33.11 -16.21
C ASP A 27 6.07 31.97 -15.66
N GLN A 28 6.58 30.74 -15.63
CA GLN A 28 5.85 29.55 -15.19
C GLN A 28 6.24 29.08 -13.79
N ILE A 29 7.50 29.31 -13.40
CA ILE A 29 8.10 28.83 -12.15
C ILE A 29 8.62 30.02 -11.35
N PRO A 30 8.37 30.10 -10.03
CA PRO A 30 8.87 31.20 -9.21
C PRO A 30 10.39 31.41 -9.40
N ARG A 31 10.80 32.63 -9.77
CA ARG A 31 12.20 33.01 -10.04
C ARG A 31 13.20 32.45 -9.03
N LYS A 32 12.85 32.44 -7.74
CA LYS A 32 13.69 31.92 -6.66
C LYS A 32 14.07 30.44 -6.85
N VAL A 33 13.13 29.63 -7.36
CA VAL A 33 13.35 28.21 -7.69
C VAL A 33 14.30 28.10 -8.87
N VAL A 34 14.07 28.85 -9.95
CA VAL A 34 14.93 28.87 -11.14
C VAL A 34 16.37 29.26 -10.79
N VAL A 35 16.56 30.33 -10.02
CA VAL A 35 17.88 30.78 -9.54
C VAL A 35 18.59 29.69 -8.73
N ASN A 36 17.86 29.00 -7.85
CA ASN A 36 18.43 27.91 -7.06
C ASN A 36 18.79 26.70 -7.94
N SER A 37 17.97 26.35 -8.94
CA SER A 37 18.28 25.32 -9.93
C SER A 37 19.51 25.66 -10.75
N ILE A 38 19.65 26.91 -11.22
CA ILE A 38 20.86 27.41 -11.90
C ILE A 38 22.09 27.21 -11.01
N ARG A 39 22.05 27.69 -9.76
CA ARG A 39 23.16 27.53 -8.81
C ARG A 39 23.52 26.06 -8.60
N LYS A 40 22.53 25.19 -8.44
CA LYS A 40 22.74 23.75 -8.26
C LYS A 40 23.32 23.09 -9.51
N CYS A 41 22.84 23.42 -10.70
CA CYS A 41 23.36 22.90 -11.97
C CYS A 41 24.82 23.31 -12.17
N LEU A 42 25.12 24.60 -11.97
CA LEU A 42 26.50 25.11 -12.04
C LEU A 42 27.40 24.44 -10.99
N GLN A 43 26.92 24.25 -9.76
CA GLN A 43 27.70 23.58 -8.72
C GLN A 43 27.96 22.11 -9.05
N ASN A 44 26.96 21.39 -9.57
CA ASN A 44 27.13 20.01 -10.02
C ASN A 44 28.15 19.91 -11.15
N TYR A 45 28.10 20.83 -12.12
CA TYR A 45 29.11 20.91 -13.19
C TYR A 45 30.51 21.20 -12.64
N ARG A 46 30.65 22.14 -11.69
CA ARG A 46 31.93 22.41 -11.01
C ARG A 46 32.48 21.14 -10.35
N ASN A 47 31.64 20.43 -9.60
CA ASN A 47 32.04 19.20 -8.92
C ASN A 47 32.45 18.10 -9.92
N LYS A 48 31.73 17.94 -11.04
CA LYS A 48 32.09 17.01 -12.12
C LYS A 48 33.48 17.33 -12.69
N ILE A 49 33.74 18.60 -13.05
CA ILE A 49 35.03 19.05 -13.60
C ILE A 49 36.17 18.80 -12.60
N LEU A 50 35.94 19.04 -11.31
CA LEU A 50 36.94 18.84 -10.27
C LEU A 50 37.28 17.35 -10.07
N ALA A 51 36.29 16.45 -10.22
CA ALA A 51 36.45 15.01 -10.06
C ALA A 51 37.09 14.30 -11.28
N MET A 52 37.02 14.90 -12.47
CA MET A 52 37.57 14.32 -13.70
C MET A 52 39.11 14.23 -13.71
N LYS A 53 39.63 13.23 -14.42
CA LYS A 53 41.06 13.07 -14.72
C LYS A 53 41.48 13.99 -15.88
N GLU A 54 42.78 14.32 -15.99
CA GLU A 54 43.29 15.22 -17.04
C GLU A 54 43.01 14.73 -18.47
N SER A 55 43.02 13.41 -18.68
CA SER A 55 42.70 12.79 -19.98
C SER A 55 41.24 12.99 -20.40
N GLU A 56 40.31 13.15 -19.45
CA GLU A 56 38.87 13.34 -19.71
C GLU A 56 38.55 14.82 -19.98
N LEU A 57 39.33 15.73 -19.39
CA LEU A 57 39.16 17.18 -19.54
C LEU A 57 39.53 17.69 -20.94
N ALA A 58 40.32 16.94 -21.71
CA ALA A 58 40.72 17.33 -23.06
C ALA A 58 39.53 17.39 -24.04
N ASN A 59 38.47 16.63 -23.79
CA ASN A 59 37.29 16.52 -24.66
C ASN A 59 36.05 17.22 -24.10
N LEU A 60 36.13 17.83 -22.91
CA LEU A 60 34.97 18.43 -22.25
C LEU A 60 34.68 19.83 -22.82
N GLN A 61 33.49 20.01 -23.41
CA GLN A 61 32.97 21.31 -23.81
C GLN A 61 31.76 21.65 -22.93
N VAL A 62 31.75 22.87 -22.38
CA VAL A 62 30.57 23.40 -21.67
C VAL A 62 29.55 23.80 -22.73
N ASN A 63 28.45 23.06 -22.82
CA ASN A 63 27.36 23.35 -23.73
C ASN A 63 26.28 24.16 -23.00
N MET A 64 26.02 25.39 -23.48
CA MET A 64 24.99 26.27 -22.90
C MET A 64 23.60 25.66 -22.98
N SER A 65 23.24 25.06 -24.12
CA SER A 65 21.95 24.41 -24.31
C SER A 65 21.73 23.28 -23.31
N GLU A 66 22.76 22.44 -23.08
CA GLU A 66 22.70 21.35 -22.09
C GLU A 66 22.53 21.90 -20.65
N LEU A 67 23.20 23.00 -20.32
CA LEU A 67 23.02 23.66 -19.02
C LEU A 67 21.60 24.21 -18.86
N ILE A 68 21.05 24.86 -19.87
CA ILE A 68 19.68 25.39 -19.88
C ILE A 68 18.66 24.26 -19.74
N GLU A 69 18.78 23.18 -20.52
CA GLU A 69 17.93 21.99 -20.41
C GLU A 69 17.99 21.37 -19.00
N ASN A 70 19.18 21.27 -18.42
CA ASN A 70 19.34 20.79 -17.05
C ASN A 70 18.68 21.72 -16.03
N VAL A 71 18.76 23.04 -16.23
CA VAL A 71 18.09 24.02 -15.35
C VAL A 71 16.58 23.87 -15.43
N ILE A 72 16.00 23.80 -16.64
CA ILE A 72 14.58 23.56 -16.88
C ILE A 72 14.15 22.28 -16.18
N TYR A 73 14.81 21.15 -16.47
CA TYR A 73 14.50 19.86 -15.88
C TYR A 73 14.56 19.87 -14.35
N GLN A 74 15.59 20.49 -13.74
CA GLN A 74 15.70 20.55 -12.28
C GLN A 74 14.63 21.45 -11.66
N SER A 75 14.26 22.55 -12.31
CA SER A 75 13.19 23.44 -11.86
C SER A 75 11.82 22.77 -11.96
N GLU A 76 11.49 22.15 -13.10
CA GLU A 76 10.25 21.39 -13.27
C GLU A 76 10.17 20.23 -12.29
N LYS A 77 11.26 19.47 -12.12
CA LYS A 77 11.34 18.37 -11.14
C LYS A 77 11.14 18.85 -9.71
N PHE A 78 11.62 20.05 -9.37
CA PHE A 78 11.42 20.62 -8.04
C PHE A 78 9.96 21.06 -7.82
N MET A 79 9.31 21.57 -8.87
CA MET A 79 7.90 21.96 -8.81
C MET A 79 6.93 20.77 -8.88
N ALA A 80 7.37 19.64 -9.42
CA ALA A 80 6.58 18.42 -9.48
C ALA A 80 6.32 17.83 -8.07
N MET A 81 5.14 17.25 -7.90
CA MET A 81 4.82 16.50 -6.68
C MET A 81 5.73 15.27 -6.54
N ASN A 82 6.30 15.08 -5.34
CA ASN A 82 7.09 13.89 -5.03
C ASN A 82 6.21 12.62 -5.00
N LEU A 83 5.01 12.72 -4.41
CA LEU A 83 3.99 11.69 -4.47
C LEU A 83 3.17 11.89 -5.75
N ARG A 84 3.23 10.92 -6.66
CA ARG A 84 2.64 11.02 -8.00
C ARG A 84 2.06 9.69 -8.44
N LYS A 85 1.15 9.73 -9.42
CA LYS A 85 0.61 8.53 -10.08
C LYS A 85 1.77 7.70 -10.66
N VAL A 86 1.66 6.40 -10.50
CA VAL A 86 2.52 5.38 -11.11
C VAL A 86 1.64 4.34 -11.77
N ILE A 87 2.09 3.75 -12.87
CA ILE A 87 1.40 2.65 -13.52
C ILE A 87 2.00 1.35 -12.98
N ASN A 88 1.17 0.54 -12.35
CA ASN A 88 1.54 -0.77 -11.84
C ASN A 88 1.37 -1.82 -12.96
N ALA A 89 2.48 -2.25 -13.55
CA ALA A 89 2.51 -3.33 -14.55
C ALA A 89 3.18 -4.60 -13.99
N THR A 90 3.27 -4.72 -12.66
CA THR A 90 3.93 -5.85 -11.99
C THR A 90 3.04 -7.09 -11.87
N GLY A 91 1.71 -6.90 -11.86
CA GLY A 91 0.76 -7.97 -11.55
C GLY A 91 0.57 -8.20 -10.05
N VAL A 92 1.17 -7.38 -9.19
CA VAL A 92 0.93 -7.44 -7.74
C VAL A 92 -0.21 -6.49 -7.39
N VAL A 93 -1.37 -7.02 -6.98
CA VAL A 93 -2.58 -6.21 -6.74
C VAL A 93 -2.43 -5.33 -5.49
N LEU A 94 -2.19 -5.93 -4.32
CA LEU A 94 -1.92 -5.25 -3.06
C LEU A 94 -0.42 -4.94 -2.92
N HIS A 95 0.08 -4.08 -3.80
CA HIS A 95 1.49 -3.72 -3.83
C HIS A 95 1.81 -2.72 -2.71
N THR A 96 2.50 -3.16 -1.65
CA THR A 96 2.84 -2.33 -0.48
C THR A 96 3.59 -1.05 -0.84
N ASN A 97 4.60 -1.12 -1.71
CA ASN A 97 5.36 0.06 -2.15
C ASN A 97 4.57 1.04 -3.04
N LEU A 98 3.48 0.60 -3.68
CA LEU A 98 2.68 1.42 -4.60
C LEU A 98 1.34 1.86 -3.99
N GLY A 99 1.14 1.67 -2.68
CA GLY A 99 -0.02 2.20 -1.97
C GLY A 99 -1.14 1.20 -1.67
N ARG A 100 -0.92 -0.11 -1.86
CA ARG A 100 -1.89 -1.19 -1.56
C ARG A 100 -3.20 -1.05 -2.36
N ALA A 101 -4.35 -1.06 -1.69
CA ALA A 101 -5.67 -1.00 -2.30
C ALA A 101 -5.93 0.33 -3.00
N LEU A 102 -6.68 0.27 -4.10
CA LEU A 102 -7.13 1.45 -4.82
C LEU A 102 -8.57 1.79 -4.41
N LEU A 103 -8.87 3.07 -4.26
CA LEU A 103 -10.24 3.53 -4.07
C LEU A 103 -11.02 3.50 -5.39
N SER A 104 -12.31 3.20 -5.30
CA SER A 104 -13.21 3.26 -6.45
C SER A 104 -13.36 4.70 -6.97
N ASP A 105 -13.43 4.87 -8.28
CA ASP A 105 -13.74 6.19 -8.87
C ASP A 105 -15.16 6.65 -8.49
N GLU A 106 -16.06 5.71 -8.14
CA GLU A 106 -17.43 6.03 -7.72
C GLU A 106 -17.52 6.83 -6.42
N ILE A 107 -16.52 6.70 -5.53
CA ILE A 107 -16.55 7.39 -4.23
C ILE A 107 -15.82 8.74 -4.26
N LYS A 108 -15.27 9.12 -5.42
CA LYS A 108 -14.37 10.26 -5.57
C LYS A 108 -15.06 11.58 -5.23
N GLU A 109 -16.27 11.78 -5.73
CA GLU A 109 -17.02 13.02 -5.53
C GLU A 109 -17.49 13.18 -4.09
N GLU A 110 -17.93 12.09 -3.45
CA GLU A 110 -18.30 12.09 -2.03
C GLU A 110 -17.10 12.44 -1.16
N VAL A 111 -15.95 11.80 -1.38
CA VAL A 111 -14.72 12.07 -0.62
C VAL A 111 -14.24 13.50 -0.86
N TRP A 112 -14.26 13.99 -2.11
CA TRP A 112 -13.83 15.34 -2.44
C TRP A 112 -14.75 16.40 -1.84
N SER A 113 -16.07 16.18 -1.84
CA SER A 113 -17.04 17.10 -1.25
C SER A 113 -16.79 17.28 0.26
N VAL A 114 -16.49 16.20 0.97
CA VAL A 114 -16.13 16.23 2.39
C VAL A 114 -14.76 16.87 2.60
N ALA A 115 -13.81 16.63 1.69
CA ALA A 115 -12.45 17.16 1.76
C ALA A 115 -12.41 18.69 1.59
N ALA A 116 -13.04 19.18 0.52
CA ALA A 116 -13.00 20.57 0.06
C ALA A 116 -13.98 21.49 0.81
N GLY A 117 -14.99 20.91 1.48
CA GLY A 117 -15.99 21.65 2.26
C GLY A 117 -15.90 21.44 3.78
N TYR A 118 -16.78 22.16 4.48
CA TYR A 118 -17.18 21.79 5.84
C TYR A 118 -18.06 20.54 5.80
N SER A 119 -18.06 19.76 6.88
CA SER A 119 -18.83 18.53 7.00
C SER A 119 -19.35 18.34 8.43
N ASN A 120 -20.31 17.43 8.58
CA ASN A 120 -20.87 17.01 9.86
C ASN A 120 -19.98 16.01 10.63
N LEU A 121 -18.66 16.01 10.37
CA LEU A 121 -17.71 15.02 10.90
C LEU A 121 -17.84 14.78 12.41
N GLU A 122 -18.03 15.84 13.21
CA GLU A 122 -18.26 15.75 14.66
C GLU A 122 -19.52 16.53 15.08
N LEU A 123 -20.49 16.68 14.18
CA LEU A 123 -21.76 17.37 14.44
C LEU A 123 -22.91 16.40 14.13
N ASN A 124 -23.79 16.17 15.09
CA ASN A 124 -25.05 15.50 14.80
C ASN A 124 -26.02 16.55 14.22
N VAL A 125 -26.47 16.31 12.98
CA VAL A 125 -27.27 17.27 12.21
C VAL A 125 -28.66 17.45 12.83
N ASP A 126 -29.27 16.38 13.35
CA ASP A 126 -30.62 16.43 13.92
C ASP A 126 -30.71 17.25 15.22
N THR A 127 -29.65 17.20 16.03
CA THR A 127 -29.59 17.87 17.34
C THR A 127 -28.82 19.18 17.33
N GLY A 128 -28.01 19.43 16.29
CA GLY A 128 -27.09 20.56 16.20
C GLY A 128 -25.94 20.54 17.24
N LYS A 129 -25.72 19.40 17.92
CA LYS A 129 -24.72 19.26 18.99
C LYS A 129 -23.51 18.45 18.52
N ARG A 130 -22.40 18.57 19.25
CA ARG A 130 -21.19 17.77 19.02
C ARG A 130 -21.52 16.28 19.12
N GLY A 131 -21.19 15.54 18.06
CA GLY A 131 -21.38 14.10 17.94
C GLY A 131 -20.04 13.34 17.85
N SER A 132 -20.12 12.02 17.88
CA SER A 132 -18.97 11.15 17.65
C SER A 132 -18.75 10.96 16.15
N ARG A 133 -17.53 11.20 15.66
CA ARG A 133 -17.18 10.93 14.26
C ARG A 133 -17.30 9.45 13.86
N TYR A 134 -17.24 8.54 14.84
CA TYR A 134 -17.35 7.11 14.56
C TYR A 134 -18.78 6.70 14.20
N SER A 135 -19.79 7.51 14.56
CA SER A 135 -21.19 7.20 14.29
C SER A 135 -21.51 7.02 12.80
N HIS A 136 -20.72 7.62 11.91
CA HIS A 136 -20.90 7.54 10.46
C HIS A 136 -20.67 6.12 9.89
N VAL A 137 -19.85 5.30 10.55
CA VAL A 137 -19.48 3.95 10.06
C VAL A 137 -19.88 2.81 10.98
N VAL A 138 -20.11 3.08 12.27
CA VAL A 138 -20.34 2.01 13.27
C VAL A 138 -21.52 1.11 12.91
N GLU A 139 -22.67 1.67 12.51
CA GLU A 139 -23.84 0.85 12.16
C GLU A 139 -23.63 0.02 10.89
N LEU A 140 -22.92 0.56 9.89
CA LEU A 140 -22.53 -0.20 8.69
C LEU A 140 -21.58 -1.35 9.04
N ILE A 141 -20.57 -1.10 9.87
CA ILE A 141 -19.62 -2.13 10.28
C ILE A 141 -20.33 -3.24 11.06
N LYS A 142 -21.18 -2.89 12.03
CA LYS A 142 -22.00 -3.85 12.78
C LYS A 142 -22.88 -4.69 11.85
N TYR A 143 -23.57 -4.05 10.90
CA TYR A 143 -24.40 -4.75 9.91
C TYR A 143 -23.59 -5.74 9.07
N LEU A 144 -22.42 -5.35 8.58
CA LEU A 144 -21.59 -6.18 7.71
C LEU A 144 -20.87 -7.31 8.47
N THR A 145 -20.53 -7.09 9.74
CA THR A 145 -19.68 -8.03 10.51
C THR A 145 -20.47 -8.90 11.49
N GLY A 146 -21.67 -8.48 11.88
CA GLY A 146 -22.45 -9.13 12.95
C GLY A 146 -21.94 -8.84 14.37
N ALA A 147 -20.95 -7.95 14.54
CA ALA A 147 -20.41 -7.62 15.86
C ALA A 147 -21.32 -6.68 16.67
N ASP A 148 -21.19 -6.71 18.00
CA ASP A 148 -22.00 -5.86 18.89
C ASP A 148 -21.70 -4.36 18.73
N ASP A 149 -20.42 -4.00 18.56
CA ASP A 149 -19.96 -2.63 18.40
C ASP A 149 -18.65 -2.59 17.60
N ALA A 150 -18.26 -1.40 17.17
CA ALA A 150 -17.07 -1.18 16.38
C ALA A 150 -16.34 0.12 16.76
N LEU A 151 -15.05 0.17 16.42
CA LEU A 151 -14.21 1.36 16.48
C LEU A 151 -13.26 1.38 15.29
N VAL A 152 -12.94 2.57 14.78
CA VAL A 152 -11.99 2.74 13.69
C VAL A 152 -10.87 3.68 14.12
N VAL A 153 -9.64 3.25 13.88
CA VAL A 153 -8.41 4.00 14.16
C VAL A 153 -7.56 4.11 12.89
N ASN A 154 -6.42 4.79 12.98
CA ASN A 154 -5.55 5.15 11.87
C ASN A 154 -5.13 3.98 10.97
N ASN A 155 -4.73 2.85 11.56
CA ASN A 155 -4.33 1.62 10.86
C ASN A 155 -4.40 0.43 11.82
N ASN A 156 -4.25 -0.80 11.29
CA ASN A 156 -4.36 -2.00 12.11
C ASN A 156 -3.27 -2.10 13.20
N ALA A 157 -2.07 -1.55 12.95
CA ALA A 157 -1.03 -1.50 13.99
C ALA A 157 -1.49 -0.69 15.22
N ALA A 158 -2.14 0.45 14.99
CA ALA A 158 -2.76 1.24 16.04
C ALA A 158 -3.95 0.53 16.68
N ALA A 159 -4.68 -0.30 15.93
CA ALA A 159 -5.77 -1.12 16.45
C ALA A 159 -5.25 -2.14 17.47
N VAL A 160 -4.25 -2.96 17.08
CA VAL A 160 -3.61 -3.93 17.98
C VAL A 160 -3.04 -3.26 19.22
N MET A 161 -2.33 -2.14 19.06
CA MET A 161 -1.79 -1.35 20.18
C MET A 161 -2.90 -0.86 21.13
N LEU A 162 -4.00 -0.34 20.60
CA LEU A 162 -5.14 0.14 21.38
C LEU A 162 -5.84 -1.00 22.12
N VAL A 163 -6.04 -2.13 21.46
CA VAL A 163 -6.69 -3.32 22.05
C VAL A 163 -5.86 -3.82 23.22
N LEU A 164 -4.56 -4.08 23.02
CA LEU A 164 -3.67 -4.62 24.05
C LEU A 164 -3.49 -3.65 25.22
N SER A 165 -3.30 -2.35 24.94
CA SER A 165 -3.16 -1.33 26.00
C SER A 165 -4.45 -1.11 26.81
N THR A 166 -5.61 -1.47 26.26
CA THR A 166 -6.89 -1.37 26.96
C THR A 166 -7.17 -2.64 27.76
N MET A 167 -6.96 -3.81 27.16
CA MET A 167 -7.39 -5.09 27.74
C MET A 167 -6.34 -5.73 28.65
N ALA A 168 -5.05 -5.48 28.40
CA ALA A 168 -3.97 -6.28 28.97
C ALA A 168 -2.79 -5.46 29.52
N LYS A 169 -2.96 -4.17 29.78
CA LYS A 169 -1.90 -3.34 30.38
C LYS A 169 -1.41 -3.96 31.69
N GLU A 170 -0.10 -4.17 31.79
CA GLU A 170 0.65 -4.78 32.90
C GLU A 170 0.30 -6.25 33.20
N LYS A 171 -0.52 -6.87 32.35
CA LYS A 171 -1.00 -8.25 32.45
C LYS A 171 -0.50 -9.10 31.29
N GLU A 172 -0.63 -10.41 31.44
CA GLU A 172 -0.11 -11.40 30.50
C GLU A 172 -1.04 -11.60 29.30
N VAL A 173 -0.45 -11.67 28.10
CA VAL A 173 -1.14 -12.04 26.87
C VAL A 173 -0.42 -13.24 26.27
N ILE A 174 -1.15 -14.35 26.15
CA ILE A 174 -0.60 -15.62 25.66
C ILE A 174 -0.79 -15.68 24.15
N VAL A 175 0.29 -15.99 23.42
CA VAL A 175 0.29 -16.08 21.96
C VAL A 175 1.25 -17.18 21.49
N SER A 176 0.94 -17.81 20.36
CA SER A 176 1.86 -18.76 19.73
C SER A 176 3.16 -18.07 19.30
N ARG A 177 4.30 -18.71 19.56
CA ARG A 177 5.61 -18.28 19.04
C ARG A 177 5.64 -18.23 17.51
N GLY A 178 4.85 -19.08 16.83
CA GLY A 178 4.70 -19.11 15.38
C GLY A 178 3.90 -17.94 14.80
N GLU A 179 3.30 -17.11 15.65
CA GLU A 179 2.43 -15.98 15.29
C GLU A 179 3.04 -14.61 15.63
N LEU A 180 4.28 -14.59 16.14
CA LEU A 180 5.04 -13.37 16.42
C LEU A 180 5.62 -12.78 15.13
N VAL A 181 4.73 -12.27 14.28
CA VAL A 181 5.03 -11.85 12.92
C VAL A 181 5.71 -10.47 12.86
N GLU A 182 6.51 -10.28 11.82
CA GLU A 182 6.94 -8.97 11.34
C GLU A 182 6.22 -8.68 10.01
N ILE A 183 5.47 -7.57 9.95
CA ILE A 183 4.70 -7.18 8.76
C ILE A 183 5.27 -5.87 8.21
N GLY A 184 5.63 -5.88 6.93
CA GLY A 184 6.31 -4.75 6.30
C GLY A 184 7.77 -4.71 6.72
N GLY A 185 8.23 -3.57 7.27
CA GLY A 185 9.63 -3.41 7.71
C GLY A 185 9.81 -2.74 9.08
N SER A 186 8.74 -2.54 9.85
CA SER A 186 8.84 -1.93 11.19
C SER A 186 7.75 -2.34 12.17
N PHE A 187 6.70 -3.04 11.73
CA PHE A 187 5.68 -3.57 12.63
C PHE A 187 6.05 -4.98 13.04
N ARG A 188 6.35 -5.16 14.32
CA ARG A 188 6.66 -6.45 14.95
C ARG A 188 5.69 -6.64 16.10
N VAL A 189 4.96 -7.75 16.10
CA VAL A 189 3.97 -8.04 17.17
C VAL A 189 4.59 -7.96 18.56
N PRO A 190 5.80 -8.52 18.83
CA PRO A 190 6.44 -8.38 20.14
C PRO A 190 6.68 -6.93 20.57
N ASP A 191 7.18 -6.09 19.66
CA ASP A 191 7.51 -4.68 19.96
C ASP A 191 6.21 -3.90 20.26
N VAL A 192 5.12 -4.21 19.56
CA VAL A 192 3.80 -3.58 19.79
C VAL A 192 3.21 -4.03 21.13
N MET A 193 3.35 -5.31 21.48
CA MET A 193 2.92 -5.83 22.78
C MET A 193 3.67 -5.13 23.92
N GLU A 194 4.99 -5.02 23.82
CA GLU A 194 5.80 -4.31 24.80
C GLU A 194 5.37 -2.85 24.95
N GLN A 195 5.23 -2.12 23.84
CA GLN A 195 4.80 -0.71 23.87
C GLN A 195 3.38 -0.53 24.43
N SER A 196 2.49 -1.51 24.20
CA SER A 196 1.12 -1.47 24.76
C SER A 196 1.08 -1.62 26.28
N GLY A 197 2.19 -2.05 26.89
CA GLY A 197 2.28 -2.40 28.30
C GLY A 197 1.80 -3.81 28.61
N ALA A 198 1.40 -4.60 27.61
CA ALA A 198 1.09 -6.00 27.78
C ALA A 198 2.37 -6.83 27.97
N LYS A 199 2.30 -7.86 28.82
CA LYS A 199 3.39 -8.81 29.02
C LYS A 199 3.22 -9.98 28.06
N LEU A 200 4.12 -10.10 27.10
CA LEU A 200 4.15 -11.20 26.15
C LEU A 200 4.45 -12.53 26.87
N VAL A 201 3.59 -13.52 26.70
CA VAL A 201 3.81 -14.92 27.07
C VAL A 201 3.75 -15.76 25.81
N ASP A 202 4.91 -16.03 25.21
CA ASP A 202 5.01 -16.80 23.99
C ASP A 202 5.16 -18.31 24.25
N ILE A 203 4.26 -19.09 23.66
CA ILE A 203 4.13 -20.53 23.91
C ILE A 203 4.42 -21.36 22.65
N GLY A 204 4.54 -22.67 22.84
CA GLY A 204 4.80 -23.61 21.75
C GLY A 204 6.13 -23.32 21.04
N THR A 205 6.19 -23.75 19.78
CA THR A 205 7.35 -23.59 18.89
C THR A 205 6.95 -22.86 17.62
N THR A 206 7.94 -22.43 16.84
CA THR A 206 7.69 -21.70 15.58
C THR A 206 6.77 -22.44 14.63
N ASN A 207 6.96 -23.74 14.46
CA ASN A 207 6.20 -24.55 13.50
C ASN A 207 5.01 -25.27 14.15
N LYS A 208 5.07 -25.59 15.45
CA LYS A 208 4.00 -26.32 16.15
C LYS A 208 3.60 -25.65 17.44
N THR A 209 2.31 -25.35 17.56
CA THR A 209 1.68 -24.95 18.82
C THR A 209 0.43 -25.79 19.00
N HIS A 210 0.25 -26.31 20.20
CA HIS A 210 -0.88 -27.16 20.54
C HIS A 210 -1.75 -26.50 21.62
N LEU A 211 -2.99 -26.97 21.77
CA LEU A 211 -3.93 -26.40 22.73
C LEU A 211 -3.41 -26.49 24.18
N TRP A 212 -2.72 -27.57 24.53
CA TRP A 212 -2.13 -27.74 25.86
C TRP A 212 -1.02 -26.74 26.19
N ASP A 213 -0.39 -26.13 25.17
CA ASP A 213 0.62 -25.09 25.39
C ASP A 213 -0.06 -23.81 25.91
N TYR A 214 -1.26 -23.49 25.41
CA TYR A 214 -2.10 -22.42 25.96
C TYR A 214 -2.60 -22.77 27.37
N GLU A 215 -3.10 -24.00 27.57
CA GLU A 215 -3.64 -24.42 28.88
C GLU A 215 -2.59 -24.32 30.00
N LYS A 216 -1.34 -24.70 29.73
CA LYS A 216 -0.25 -24.64 30.72
C LYS A 216 0.20 -23.22 31.06
N ALA A 217 0.00 -22.27 30.16
CA ALA A 217 0.43 -20.89 30.32
C ALA A 217 -0.63 -20.01 31.00
N LEU A 218 -1.88 -20.48 31.11
CA LEU A 218 -2.93 -19.78 31.82
C LEU A 218 -2.61 -19.60 33.31
N GLY A 219 -2.83 -18.40 33.82
CA GLY A 219 -2.66 -18.06 35.24
C GLY A 219 -3.49 -16.85 35.67
N GLU A 220 -3.36 -16.47 36.94
CA GLU A 220 -4.13 -15.36 37.53
C GLU A 220 -3.85 -14.00 36.87
N ASN A 221 -2.67 -13.85 36.26
CA ASN A 221 -2.25 -12.63 35.57
C ASN A 221 -2.65 -12.59 34.09
N THR A 222 -3.22 -13.66 33.54
CA THR A 222 -3.61 -13.71 32.14
C THR A 222 -4.79 -12.77 31.88
N ALA A 223 -4.59 -11.80 30.99
CA ALA A 223 -5.63 -10.87 30.56
C ALA A 223 -6.31 -11.26 29.25
N ALA A 224 -5.60 -11.92 28.33
CA ALA A 224 -6.15 -12.33 27.04
C ALA A 224 -5.37 -13.47 26.40
N LEU A 225 -6.06 -14.19 25.52
CA LEU A 225 -5.44 -15.07 24.52
C LEU A 225 -5.39 -14.31 23.20
N LEU A 226 -4.22 -14.24 22.57
CA LEU A 226 -4.04 -13.57 21.28
C LEU A 226 -3.81 -14.62 20.19
N LYS A 227 -4.53 -14.47 19.09
CA LYS A 227 -4.32 -15.15 17.82
C LYS A 227 -3.94 -14.11 16.77
N VAL A 228 -2.82 -14.31 16.06
CA VAL A 228 -2.42 -13.44 14.95
C VAL A 228 -2.44 -14.24 13.65
N HIS A 229 -3.11 -13.72 12.63
CA HIS A 229 -3.12 -14.35 11.31
C HIS A 229 -1.80 -14.14 10.58
N THR A 230 -1.21 -15.22 10.07
CA THR A 230 0.01 -15.21 9.26
C THR A 230 -0.29 -14.74 7.82
N SER A 231 -0.65 -13.45 7.69
CA SER A 231 -1.10 -12.84 6.42
C SER A 231 0.03 -12.55 5.42
N ASN A 232 1.29 -12.59 5.85
CA ASN A 232 2.44 -12.22 5.00
C ASN A 232 3.48 -13.31 4.79
N TYR A 233 3.32 -14.46 5.44
CA TYR A 233 4.10 -15.67 5.18
C TYR A 233 3.28 -16.90 5.53
N LYS A 234 3.75 -18.07 5.12
CA LYS A 234 3.24 -19.37 5.58
C LYS A 234 4.41 -20.28 5.92
N ILE A 235 4.25 -21.08 6.98
CA ILE A 235 5.19 -22.15 7.34
C ILE A 235 4.70 -23.43 6.65
N LEU A 236 5.58 -24.09 5.91
CA LEU A 236 5.27 -25.35 5.21
C LEU A 236 6.03 -26.52 5.85
N GLY A 237 5.48 -27.73 5.74
CA GLY A 237 6.06 -28.96 6.31
C GLY A 237 5.38 -29.39 7.61
N PHE A 238 6.15 -29.83 8.61
CA PHE A 238 5.64 -30.29 9.91
C PHE A 238 5.14 -29.13 10.76
N THR A 239 3.91 -28.71 10.52
CA THR A 239 3.28 -27.57 11.18
C THR A 239 2.02 -27.98 11.92
N GLU A 240 1.71 -27.25 13.00
CA GLU A 240 0.49 -27.42 13.78
C GLU A 240 0.09 -26.09 14.41
N GLU A 241 -1.17 -25.73 14.27
CA GLU A 241 -1.75 -24.46 14.71
C GLU A 241 -3.06 -24.75 15.43
N VAL A 242 -3.30 -24.06 16.56
CA VAL A 242 -4.54 -24.20 17.31
C VAL A 242 -5.67 -23.49 16.55
N ALA A 243 -6.76 -24.21 16.30
CA ALA A 243 -7.89 -23.62 15.60
C ALA A 243 -8.55 -22.52 16.46
N LEU A 244 -8.98 -21.43 15.83
CA LEU A 244 -9.60 -20.30 16.53
C LEU A 244 -10.79 -20.72 17.40
N LYS A 245 -11.61 -21.67 16.91
CA LYS A 245 -12.74 -22.25 17.65
C LYS A 245 -12.32 -22.92 18.97
N GLU A 246 -11.19 -23.62 18.98
CA GLU A 246 -10.66 -24.26 20.18
C GLU A 246 -10.12 -23.23 21.17
N LEU A 247 -9.47 -22.19 20.66
CA LEU A 247 -8.98 -21.07 21.48
C LEU A 247 -10.12 -20.29 22.14
N VAL A 248 -11.22 -20.04 21.41
CA VAL A 248 -12.43 -19.41 21.97
C VAL A 248 -13.08 -20.31 23.02
N ALA A 249 -13.16 -21.63 22.79
CA ALA A 249 -13.68 -22.56 23.79
C ALA A 249 -12.83 -22.56 25.06
N LEU A 250 -11.50 -22.51 24.93
CA LEU A 250 -10.57 -22.40 26.05
C LEU A 250 -10.73 -21.08 26.82
N GLY A 251 -10.82 -19.96 26.11
CA GLY A 251 -11.03 -18.64 26.70
C GLY A 251 -12.32 -18.60 27.53
N ARG A 252 -13.43 -19.10 26.97
CA ARG A 252 -14.72 -19.20 27.68
C ARG A 252 -14.64 -20.07 28.93
N LYS A 253 -14.00 -21.24 28.84
CA LYS A 253 -13.84 -22.17 29.98
C LYS A 253 -13.10 -21.52 31.16
N ASN A 254 -12.16 -20.61 30.89
CA ASN A 254 -11.32 -19.96 31.90
C ASN A 254 -11.68 -18.50 32.16
N ASN A 255 -12.75 -17.98 31.55
CA ASN A 255 -13.16 -16.57 31.64
C ASN A 255 -12.03 -15.59 31.23
N VAL A 256 -11.30 -15.93 30.16
CA VAL A 256 -10.24 -15.10 29.56
C VAL A 256 -10.66 -14.72 28.13
N PRO A 257 -10.68 -13.43 27.76
CA PRO A 257 -11.09 -13.01 26.43
C PRO A 257 -10.10 -13.43 25.34
N VAL A 258 -10.62 -13.66 24.13
CA VAL A 258 -9.82 -13.95 22.94
C VAL A 258 -9.77 -12.72 22.02
N ILE A 259 -8.55 -12.33 21.65
CA ILE A 259 -8.27 -11.28 20.67
C ILE A 259 -7.76 -11.95 19.40
N GLU A 260 -8.29 -11.55 18.25
CA GLU A 260 -7.75 -11.93 16.95
C GLU A 260 -7.26 -10.70 16.18
N ASP A 261 -5.98 -10.71 15.79
CA ASP A 261 -5.48 -9.87 14.72
C ASP A 261 -5.60 -10.63 13.39
N LEU A 262 -6.73 -10.44 12.72
CA LEU A 262 -7.01 -11.04 11.42
C LEU A 262 -6.15 -10.38 10.34
N GLY A 263 -5.92 -9.07 10.47
CA GLY A 263 -5.01 -8.30 9.62
C GLY A 263 -5.52 -8.03 8.21
N SER A 264 -5.94 -9.05 7.44
CA SER A 264 -6.27 -8.99 6.01
C SER A 264 -7.57 -8.25 5.69
N GLY A 265 -8.56 -8.33 6.59
CA GLY A 265 -9.81 -7.57 6.50
C GLY A 265 -10.78 -8.09 5.45
N VAL A 266 -10.82 -9.40 5.24
CA VAL A 266 -11.77 -10.03 4.32
C VAL A 266 -13.18 -10.01 4.92
N LEU A 267 -14.14 -9.48 4.15
CA LEU A 267 -15.57 -9.49 4.49
C LEU A 267 -16.40 -10.42 3.60
N VAL A 268 -15.82 -11.04 2.58
CA VAL A 268 -16.53 -11.91 1.64
C VAL A 268 -15.68 -13.14 1.36
N ASP A 269 -16.32 -14.30 1.32
CA ASP A 269 -15.67 -15.54 0.91
C ASP A 269 -15.18 -15.45 -0.55
N LEU A 270 -13.87 -15.30 -0.71
CA LEU A 270 -13.22 -15.17 -2.01
C LEU A 270 -13.08 -16.51 -2.75
N GLN A 271 -13.36 -17.65 -2.11
CA GLN A 271 -13.33 -18.96 -2.76
C GLN A 271 -14.39 -19.05 -3.87
N LYS A 272 -15.52 -18.34 -3.71
CA LYS A 272 -16.56 -18.19 -4.74
C LYS A 272 -16.01 -17.62 -6.06
N TYR A 273 -14.88 -16.92 -6.00
CA TYR A 273 -14.23 -16.27 -7.14
C TYR A 273 -12.90 -16.94 -7.53
N GLY A 274 -12.63 -18.14 -6.99
CA GLY A 274 -11.47 -18.96 -7.36
C GLY A 274 -10.18 -18.66 -6.61
N LEU A 275 -10.23 -17.90 -5.51
CA LEU A 275 -9.07 -17.69 -4.62
C LEU A 275 -9.03 -18.75 -3.51
N THR A 276 -7.89 -18.89 -2.85
CA THR A 276 -7.78 -19.69 -1.63
C THR A 276 -8.60 -19.11 -0.48
N TYR A 277 -8.96 -19.99 0.47
CA TYR A 277 -9.66 -19.60 1.68
C TYR A 277 -8.83 -18.63 2.51
N GLU A 278 -9.48 -17.56 2.96
CA GLU A 278 -8.96 -16.59 3.90
C GLU A 278 -10.08 -16.34 4.94
N PRO A 279 -9.78 -16.40 6.25
CA PRO A 279 -10.79 -16.21 7.28
C PRO A 279 -11.47 -14.84 7.16
N THR A 280 -12.79 -14.85 7.20
CA THR A 280 -13.61 -13.62 7.16
C THR A 280 -13.82 -13.07 8.56
N VAL A 281 -14.00 -11.75 8.65
CA VAL A 281 -14.33 -11.09 9.93
C VAL A 281 -15.62 -11.67 10.54
N GLN A 282 -16.60 -11.99 9.69
CA GLN A 282 -17.88 -12.56 10.10
C GLN A 282 -17.72 -13.94 10.75
N GLU A 283 -16.87 -14.80 10.20
CA GLU A 283 -16.58 -16.11 10.79
C GLU A 283 -15.96 -15.98 12.17
N SER A 284 -14.96 -15.10 12.32
CA SER A 284 -14.31 -14.82 13.60
C SER A 284 -15.31 -14.32 14.66
N VAL A 285 -16.16 -13.36 14.29
CA VAL A 285 -17.21 -12.83 15.18
C VAL A 285 -18.23 -13.92 15.53
N ALA A 286 -18.69 -14.72 14.57
CA ALA A 286 -19.65 -15.79 14.80
C ALA A 286 -19.12 -16.92 15.68
N LEU A 287 -17.81 -17.20 15.63
CA LEU A 287 -17.15 -18.13 16.56
C LEU A 287 -17.12 -17.59 18.00
N GLY A 288 -17.27 -16.28 18.15
CA GLY A 288 -17.37 -15.57 19.42
C GLY A 288 -16.03 -15.15 20.00
N VAL A 289 -15.13 -14.70 19.12
CA VAL A 289 -13.94 -13.91 19.49
C VAL A 289 -14.40 -12.60 20.13
N ASP A 290 -13.76 -12.19 21.23
CA ASP A 290 -14.15 -10.98 21.97
C ASP A 290 -13.84 -9.70 21.20
N VAL A 291 -12.70 -9.66 20.51
CA VAL A 291 -12.23 -8.53 19.71
C VAL A 291 -11.47 -9.02 18.48
N VAL A 292 -11.87 -8.56 17.30
CA VAL A 292 -11.19 -8.80 16.02
C VAL A 292 -10.65 -7.47 15.49
N THR A 293 -9.41 -7.47 15.00
CA THR A 293 -8.76 -6.32 14.37
C THR A 293 -8.33 -6.62 12.94
N PHE A 294 -8.49 -5.66 12.03
CA PHE A 294 -8.08 -5.80 10.63
C PHE A 294 -7.82 -4.47 9.92
N SER A 295 -7.14 -4.55 8.76
CA SER A 295 -6.79 -3.40 7.92
C SER A 295 -7.89 -3.05 6.93
N GLY A 296 -8.11 -1.75 6.69
CA GLY A 296 -9.06 -1.27 5.67
C GLY A 296 -8.51 -1.22 4.24
N ASP A 297 -7.19 -1.21 4.05
CA ASP A 297 -6.51 -1.02 2.75
C ASP A 297 -5.86 -2.28 2.20
N LYS A 298 -6.32 -3.45 2.66
CA LYS A 298 -5.92 -4.76 2.17
C LYS A 298 -7.06 -5.38 1.35
N LEU A 299 -7.58 -6.54 1.76
CA LEU A 299 -8.63 -7.24 1.01
C LEU A 299 -10.01 -6.57 1.14
N LEU A 300 -10.20 -5.66 2.10
CA LEU A 300 -11.35 -4.75 2.13
C LEU A 300 -11.36 -3.77 0.92
N GLY A 301 -10.22 -3.52 0.28
CA GLY A 301 -10.16 -2.63 -0.88
C GLY A 301 -10.52 -1.16 -0.60
N GLY A 302 -10.45 -0.73 0.66
CA GLY A 302 -10.77 0.64 1.10
C GLY A 302 -9.53 1.48 1.40
N PRO A 303 -9.69 2.60 2.14
CA PRO A 303 -8.58 3.43 2.57
C PRO A 303 -7.84 2.79 3.76
N GLN A 304 -6.66 3.34 4.09
CA GLN A 304 -5.96 2.93 5.30
C GLN A 304 -6.84 3.19 6.54
N ALA A 305 -7.09 2.12 7.29
CA ALA A 305 -7.82 2.14 8.55
C ALA A 305 -7.44 0.91 9.38
N GLY A 306 -7.56 1.03 10.70
CA GLY A 306 -7.58 -0.10 11.63
C GLY A 306 -8.99 -0.25 12.15
N ILE A 307 -9.65 -1.34 11.80
CA ILE A 307 -11.04 -1.58 12.18
C ILE A 307 -11.03 -2.60 13.32
N ILE A 308 -11.71 -2.25 14.41
CA ILE A 308 -11.86 -3.07 15.61
C ILE A 308 -13.34 -3.39 15.73
N VAL A 309 -13.68 -4.66 15.79
CA VAL A 309 -15.06 -5.14 16.00
C VAL A 309 -15.09 -6.14 17.14
N GLY A 310 -16.21 -6.24 17.85
CA GLY A 310 -16.40 -7.25 18.88
C GLY A 310 -17.36 -6.82 19.98
N ASN A 311 -17.15 -7.39 21.17
CA ASN A 311 -18.02 -7.19 22.33
C ASN A 311 -18.09 -5.72 22.74
N LYS A 312 -19.31 -5.20 22.90
CA LYS A 312 -19.56 -3.79 23.21
C LYS A 312 -18.81 -3.29 24.44
N HIS A 313 -18.72 -4.10 25.48
CA HIS A 313 -18.00 -3.75 26.71
C HIS A 313 -16.53 -3.35 26.45
N TRP A 314 -15.81 -4.13 25.62
CA TRP A 314 -14.42 -3.86 25.29
C TRP A 314 -14.27 -2.63 24.40
N ILE A 315 -15.13 -2.51 23.39
CA ILE A 315 -15.14 -1.35 22.49
C ILE A 315 -15.40 -0.04 23.27
N ASP A 316 -16.32 -0.06 24.24
CA ASP A 316 -16.62 1.11 25.08
C ASP A 316 -15.46 1.49 26.01
N GLN A 317 -14.66 0.52 26.47
CA GLN A 317 -13.41 0.80 27.19
C GLN A 317 -12.36 1.43 26.26
N MET A 318 -12.21 0.92 25.05
CA MET A 318 -11.26 1.48 24.06
C MET A 318 -11.64 2.91 23.70
N LYS A 319 -12.93 3.21 23.51
CA LYS A 319 -13.43 4.59 23.26
C LYS A 319 -13.01 5.58 24.36
N LYS A 320 -12.80 5.12 25.60
CA LYS A 320 -12.34 5.93 26.74
C LYS A 320 -10.82 5.98 26.89
N ASN A 321 -10.07 5.07 26.24
CA ASN A 321 -8.62 5.06 26.29
C ASN A 321 -8.04 6.32 25.61
N PRO A 322 -7.16 7.08 26.27
CA PRO A 322 -6.54 8.28 25.68
C PRO A 322 -5.84 8.06 24.34
N LEU A 323 -5.30 6.85 24.08
CA LEU A 323 -4.66 6.51 22.81
C LEU A 323 -5.65 6.57 21.62
N THR A 324 -6.95 6.36 21.86
CA THR A 324 -7.98 6.52 20.82
C THR A 324 -7.97 7.93 20.23
N ARG A 325 -7.59 8.95 21.01
CA ARG A 325 -7.46 10.33 20.49
C ARG A 325 -6.22 10.50 19.62
N ALA A 326 -5.12 9.82 19.95
CA ALA A 326 -3.86 9.86 19.20
C ALA A 326 -3.97 9.05 17.89
N PHE A 327 -4.65 7.91 17.93
CA PHE A 327 -4.85 7.00 16.79
C PHE A 327 -6.12 7.30 15.99
N ARG A 328 -6.78 8.42 16.28
CA ARG A 328 -8.05 8.78 15.66
C ARG A 328 -7.91 8.89 14.14
N ILE A 329 -8.77 8.18 13.43
CA ILE A 329 -8.91 8.28 11.97
C ILE A 329 -9.24 9.72 11.51
N ASP A 330 -8.69 10.13 10.37
CA ASP A 330 -8.89 11.46 9.81
C ASP A 330 -10.18 11.59 8.98
N LYS A 331 -10.46 12.78 8.48
CA LYS A 331 -11.69 13.11 7.75
C LYS A 331 -11.78 12.39 6.40
N LEU A 332 -10.68 12.34 5.65
CA LEU A 332 -10.63 11.79 4.30
C LEU A 332 -10.81 10.28 4.33
N THR A 333 -10.06 9.62 5.21
CA THR A 333 -10.15 8.16 5.40
C THR A 333 -11.51 7.74 5.96
N MET A 334 -12.12 8.52 6.86
CA MET A 334 -13.50 8.25 7.33
C MET A 334 -14.51 8.28 6.17
N ALA A 335 -14.49 9.35 5.36
CA ALA A 335 -15.41 9.48 4.22
C ALA A 335 -15.22 8.35 3.19
N ALA A 336 -13.96 8.06 2.84
CA ALA A 336 -13.64 6.99 1.91
C ALA A 336 -14.04 5.61 2.46
N LEU A 337 -13.88 5.39 3.77
CA LEU A 337 -14.26 4.13 4.41
C LEU A 337 -15.78 3.94 4.40
N GLU A 338 -16.56 4.96 4.79
CA GLU A 338 -18.02 4.88 4.75
C GLU A 338 -18.53 4.56 3.33
N ALA A 339 -18.02 5.27 2.32
CA ALA A 339 -18.41 5.05 0.94
C ALA A 339 -18.00 3.66 0.44
N THR A 340 -16.82 3.17 0.82
CA THR A 340 -16.38 1.80 0.51
C THR A 340 -17.29 0.76 1.17
N LEU A 341 -17.61 0.90 2.45
CA LEU A 341 -18.49 -0.03 3.17
C LEU A 341 -19.91 -0.06 2.59
N LYS A 342 -20.40 1.04 2.00
CA LYS A 342 -21.68 1.03 1.28
C LYS A 342 -21.65 0.16 0.02
N LEU A 343 -20.51 0.07 -0.67
CA LEU A 343 -20.36 -0.85 -1.82
C LEU A 343 -20.48 -2.32 -1.39
N TYR A 344 -20.13 -2.66 -0.16
CA TYR A 344 -20.27 -4.01 0.40
C TYR A 344 -21.73 -4.43 0.66
N LEU A 345 -22.70 -3.53 0.54
CA LEU A 345 -24.13 -3.86 0.74
C LEU A 345 -24.72 -4.69 -0.41
N ASP A 346 -24.04 -4.73 -1.57
CA ASP A 346 -24.40 -5.55 -2.72
C ASP A 346 -23.14 -6.27 -3.24
N GLU A 347 -23.12 -7.60 -3.14
CA GLU A 347 -21.94 -8.42 -3.47
C GLU A 347 -21.55 -8.31 -4.95
N GLU A 348 -22.52 -8.20 -5.87
CA GLU A 348 -22.21 -8.08 -7.31
C GLU A 348 -21.60 -6.72 -7.63
N GLU A 349 -22.16 -5.66 -7.05
CA GLU A 349 -21.68 -4.29 -7.25
C GLU A 349 -20.31 -4.11 -6.59
N MET A 350 -20.10 -4.68 -5.40
CA MET A 350 -18.83 -4.71 -4.68
C MET A 350 -17.69 -5.23 -5.57
N ILE A 351 -17.85 -6.41 -6.17
CA ILE A 351 -16.82 -7.04 -7.03
C ILE A 351 -16.50 -6.18 -8.25
N LYS A 352 -17.52 -5.54 -8.85
CA LYS A 352 -17.33 -4.71 -10.04
C LYS A 352 -16.66 -3.36 -9.73
N LYS A 353 -16.95 -2.78 -8.56
CA LYS A 353 -16.65 -1.38 -8.24
C LYS A 353 -15.46 -1.18 -7.34
N ILE A 354 -15.13 -2.15 -6.49
CA ILE A 354 -13.93 -2.10 -5.65
C ILE A 354 -12.75 -2.58 -6.52
N PRO A 355 -11.81 -1.69 -6.92
CA PRO A 355 -10.80 -2.04 -7.91
C PRO A 355 -9.91 -3.21 -7.48
N THR A 356 -9.58 -3.28 -6.19
CA THR A 356 -8.81 -4.41 -5.61
C THR A 356 -9.50 -5.74 -5.87
N LEU A 357 -10.79 -5.85 -5.53
CA LEU A 357 -11.55 -7.10 -5.71
C LEU A 357 -11.76 -7.41 -7.19
N LYS A 358 -12.06 -6.40 -8.02
CA LYS A 358 -12.15 -6.55 -9.47
C LYS A 358 -10.87 -7.14 -10.06
N MET A 359 -9.71 -6.60 -9.68
CA MET A 359 -8.42 -7.09 -10.15
C MET A 359 -8.12 -8.52 -9.68
N LEU A 360 -8.54 -8.91 -8.47
CA LEU A 360 -8.32 -10.26 -7.93
C LEU A 360 -9.20 -11.31 -8.61
N THR A 361 -10.44 -10.94 -8.91
CA THR A 361 -11.48 -11.85 -9.44
C THR A 361 -11.61 -11.82 -10.97
N GLU A 362 -10.79 -11.01 -11.65
CA GLU A 362 -10.81 -10.92 -13.11
C GLU A 362 -10.46 -12.26 -13.79
N SER A 363 -11.33 -12.70 -14.68
CA SER A 363 -11.16 -13.95 -15.43
C SER A 363 -9.98 -13.91 -16.40
N VAL A 364 -9.33 -15.05 -16.60
CA VAL A 364 -8.23 -15.22 -17.58
C VAL A 364 -8.66 -14.85 -19.00
N ALA A 365 -9.91 -15.13 -19.37
CA ALA A 365 -10.46 -14.77 -20.67
C ALA A 365 -10.55 -13.24 -20.86
N SER A 366 -10.90 -12.48 -19.81
CA SER A 366 -10.86 -11.01 -19.83
C SER A 366 -9.41 -10.51 -19.97
N LEU A 367 -8.49 -11.05 -19.18
CA LEU A 367 -7.07 -10.69 -19.23
C LEU A 367 -6.45 -10.98 -20.60
N GLN A 368 -6.83 -12.08 -21.26
CA GLN A 368 -6.39 -12.39 -22.63
C GLN A 368 -6.85 -11.33 -23.63
N LYS A 369 -8.10 -10.84 -23.54
CA LYS A 369 -8.60 -9.77 -24.41
C LYS A 369 -7.83 -8.47 -24.19
N ARG A 370 -7.60 -8.12 -22.92
CA ARG A 370 -6.85 -6.91 -22.52
C ARG A 370 -5.38 -6.97 -22.94
N ALA A 371 -4.75 -8.14 -22.81
CA ALA A 371 -3.40 -8.38 -23.32
C ALA A 371 -3.34 -8.22 -24.84
N GLN A 372 -4.32 -8.72 -25.59
CA GLN A 372 -4.39 -8.54 -27.04
C GLN A 372 -4.55 -7.06 -27.42
N GLN A 373 -5.45 -6.33 -26.76
CA GLN A 373 -5.65 -4.91 -27.01
C GLN A 373 -4.37 -4.10 -26.80
N LEU A 374 -3.67 -4.33 -25.67
CA LEU A 374 -2.41 -3.65 -25.40
C LEU A 374 -1.32 -4.07 -26.40
N TYR A 375 -1.25 -5.35 -26.77
CA TYR A 375 -0.33 -5.83 -27.80
C TYR A 375 -0.53 -5.11 -29.14
N ASP A 376 -1.79 -5.01 -29.60
CA ASP A 376 -2.12 -4.35 -30.88
C ASP A 376 -1.74 -2.85 -30.86
N ILE A 377 -1.93 -2.18 -29.72
CA ILE A 377 -1.52 -0.78 -29.51
C ILE A 377 0.00 -0.62 -29.61
N LEU A 378 0.76 -1.59 -29.09
CA LEU A 378 2.21 -1.61 -29.06
C LEU A 378 2.86 -2.14 -30.35
N ALA A 379 2.11 -2.84 -31.21
CA ALA A 379 2.63 -3.53 -32.41
C ALA A 379 3.41 -2.60 -33.36
N ASN A 380 3.06 -1.31 -33.37
CA ASN A 380 3.71 -0.30 -34.20
C ASN A 380 5.08 0.19 -33.67
N LEU A 381 5.60 -0.37 -32.57
CA LEU A 381 6.88 0.05 -31.97
C LEU A 381 8.09 -0.76 -32.45
N ASP A 382 7.92 -1.69 -33.39
CA ASP A 382 8.97 -2.60 -33.91
C ASP A 382 9.79 -3.25 -32.77
N LEU A 383 9.05 -3.81 -31.81
CA LEU A 383 9.57 -4.40 -30.59
C LEU A 383 9.38 -5.93 -30.63
N PRO A 384 10.41 -6.73 -30.32
CA PRO A 384 10.23 -8.15 -30.07
C PRO A 384 9.39 -8.32 -28.79
N MET A 385 8.12 -8.66 -28.99
CA MET A 385 7.17 -8.87 -27.91
C MET A 385 6.22 -10.00 -28.22
N GLU A 386 5.76 -10.67 -27.16
CA GLU A 386 4.83 -11.80 -27.23
C GLU A 386 3.89 -11.77 -26.03
N ILE A 387 2.68 -12.30 -26.21
CA ILE A 387 1.74 -12.53 -25.11
C ILE A 387 2.06 -13.89 -24.50
N LYS A 388 2.29 -13.93 -23.18
CA LYS A 388 2.53 -15.17 -22.43
C LYS A 388 1.48 -15.41 -21.35
N GLU A 389 1.33 -16.67 -21.00
CA GLU A 389 0.69 -17.08 -19.76
C GLU A 389 1.68 -16.93 -18.62
N ASP A 390 1.20 -16.45 -17.48
CA ASP A 390 2.02 -16.29 -16.28
C ASP A 390 1.11 -16.26 -15.03
N PHE A 391 1.67 -15.92 -13.87
CA PHE A 391 0.94 -15.73 -12.63
C PHE A 391 1.18 -14.33 -12.05
N SER A 392 0.08 -13.64 -11.79
CA SER A 392 0.03 -12.46 -10.92
C SER A 392 0.06 -12.87 -9.44
N GLN A 393 0.26 -11.89 -8.56
CA GLN A 393 0.25 -12.09 -7.11
C GLN A 393 -0.81 -11.21 -6.46
N VAL A 394 -1.46 -11.72 -5.40
CA VAL A 394 -2.33 -10.89 -4.55
C VAL A 394 -1.50 -9.79 -3.88
N GLY A 395 -0.34 -10.15 -3.35
CA GLY A 395 0.55 -9.26 -2.61
C GLY A 395 0.87 -9.83 -1.24
N GLY A 396 2.10 -9.60 -0.78
CA GLY A 396 2.64 -10.22 0.43
C GLY A 396 2.01 -9.75 1.75
N GLY A 397 0.94 -8.94 1.74
CA GLY A 397 0.28 -8.45 2.96
C GLY A 397 -1.02 -9.19 3.32
N SER A 398 -1.46 -10.15 2.50
CA SER A 398 -2.72 -10.89 2.71
C SER A 398 -2.62 -12.36 2.32
N LEU A 399 -2.38 -12.67 1.04
CA LEU A 399 -2.32 -14.04 0.52
C LEU A 399 -0.96 -14.29 -0.16
N PRO A 400 0.09 -14.62 0.61
CA PRO A 400 1.48 -14.58 0.13
C PRO A 400 1.85 -15.70 -0.84
N LEU A 401 1.13 -16.83 -0.81
CA LEU A 401 1.37 -17.99 -1.69
C LEU A 401 0.39 -18.05 -2.88
N GLU A 402 -0.60 -17.17 -2.93
CA GLU A 402 -1.64 -17.19 -3.95
C GLU A 402 -1.08 -16.77 -5.31
N LYS A 403 -1.29 -17.63 -6.31
CA LYS A 403 -0.89 -17.40 -7.70
C LYS A 403 -2.12 -17.27 -8.55
N LEU A 404 -2.31 -16.11 -9.15
CA LEU A 404 -3.47 -15.82 -10.00
C LEU A 404 -3.07 -15.95 -11.47
N PRO A 405 -3.60 -16.93 -12.24
CA PRO A 405 -3.30 -17.04 -13.66
C PRO A 405 -3.57 -15.73 -14.40
N THR A 406 -2.63 -15.28 -15.22
CA THR A 406 -2.71 -13.98 -15.91
C THR A 406 -2.17 -14.07 -17.34
N LYS A 407 -2.27 -12.95 -18.05
CA LYS A 407 -1.64 -12.74 -19.35
C LYS A 407 -0.71 -11.56 -19.26
N VAL A 408 0.46 -11.70 -19.86
CA VAL A 408 1.51 -10.68 -19.81
C VAL A 408 2.01 -10.38 -21.21
N ILE A 409 2.52 -9.17 -21.41
CA ILE A 409 3.33 -8.84 -22.58
C ILE A 409 4.80 -8.94 -22.14
N ALA A 410 5.51 -9.90 -22.73
CA ALA A 410 6.94 -10.07 -22.52
C ALA A 410 7.69 -9.35 -23.64
N ILE A 411 8.58 -8.43 -23.28
CA ILE A 411 9.36 -7.61 -24.23
C ILE A 411 10.84 -7.93 -24.08
N LYS A 412 11.52 -8.22 -25.19
CA LYS A 412 12.97 -8.37 -25.25
C LYS A 412 13.60 -7.21 -26.01
N PRO A 413 14.25 -6.25 -25.33
CA PRO A 413 14.88 -5.11 -26.00
C PRO A 413 16.05 -5.56 -26.88
N MET A 414 16.18 -4.98 -28.08
CA MET A 414 17.24 -5.32 -29.04
C MET A 414 18.56 -4.58 -28.77
N HIS A 415 18.49 -3.32 -28.32
CA HIS A 415 19.64 -2.41 -28.23
C HIS A 415 19.98 -1.96 -26.81
N LEU A 416 19.18 -2.36 -25.82
CA LEU A 416 19.35 -2.00 -24.41
C LEU A 416 19.26 -3.25 -23.55
N SER A 417 19.91 -3.25 -22.38
CA SER A 417 19.63 -4.28 -21.38
C SER A 417 18.22 -4.09 -20.82
N VAL A 418 17.57 -5.19 -20.42
CA VAL A 418 16.24 -5.16 -19.80
C VAL A 418 16.21 -4.28 -18.55
N SER A 419 17.25 -4.37 -17.72
CA SER A 419 17.38 -3.53 -16.53
C SER A 419 17.45 -2.04 -16.89
N LYS A 420 18.10 -1.68 -18.01
CA LYS A 420 18.16 -0.29 -18.44
C LYS A 420 16.82 0.20 -18.99
N LEU A 421 16.08 -0.67 -19.68
CA LEU A 421 14.72 -0.36 -20.12
C LEU A 421 13.78 -0.14 -18.91
N GLU A 422 13.81 -1.03 -17.90
CA GLU A 422 13.06 -0.86 -16.65
C GLU A 422 13.41 0.48 -15.97
N GLU A 423 14.70 0.79 -15.81
CA GLU A 423 15.16 2.02 -15.17
C GLU A 423 14.63 3.26 -15.89
N LYS A 424 14.66 3.23 -17.24
CA LYS A 424 14.14 4.30 -18.09
C LYS A 424 12.62 4.44 -17.94
N LEU A 425 11.86 3.35 -17.90
CA LEU A 425 10.41 3.37 -17.70
C LEU A 425 10.01 3.91 -16.32
N ARG A 426 10.76 3.55 -15.27
CA ARG A 426 10.57 4.09 -13.92
C ARG A 426 10.96 5.58 -13.81
N SER A 427 11.81 6.06 -14.71
CA SER A 427 12.23 7.46 -14.80
C SER A 427 11.36 8.33 -15.70
N HIS A 428 10.38 7.73 -16.39
CA HIS A 428 9.43 8.43 -17.24
C HIS A 428 8.55 9.41 -16.43
N THR A 429 7.90 10.37 -17.10
CA THR A 429 7.07 11.41 -16.45
C THR A 429 6.00 10.81 -15.55
N ILE A 430 5.29 9.80 -16.08
CA ILE A 430 4.49 8.85 -15.30
C ILE A 430 5.30 7.56 -15.25
N PRO A 431 5.86 7.19 -14.08
CA PRO A 431 6.64 5.97 -13.93
C PRO A 431 5.80 4.73 -14.21
N ILE A 432 6.38 3.77 -14.93
CA ILE A 432 5.79 2.46 -15.16
C ILE A 432 6.65 1.44 -14.44
N ILE A 433 6.05 0.69 -13.51
CA ILE A 433 6.74 -0.30 -12.69
C ILE A 433 6.40 -1.68 -13.24
N THR A 434 7.39 -2.38 -13.76
CA THR A 434 7.30 -3.71 -14.37
C THR A 434 8.07 -4.74 -13.56
N ARG A 435 8.02 -6.01 -13.94
CA ARG A 435 8.95 -7.03 -13.43
C ARG A 435 9.91 -7.52 -14.51
N ILE A 436 11.06 -8.06 -14.08
CA ILE A 436 12.06 -8.66 -14.97
C ILE A 436 12.05 -10.17 -14.70
N GLN A 437 11.92 -10.96 -15.76
CA GLN A 437 11.93 -12.43 -15.69
C GLN A 437 12.60 -12.99 -16.94
N GLU A 438 13.52 -13.94 -16.77
CA GLU A 438 14.19 -14.63 -17.89
C GLU A 438 14.74 -13.69 -18.98
N GLU A 439 15.39 -12.59 -18.57
CA GLU A 439 15.88 -11.53 -19.48
C GLU A 439 14.79 -10.92 -20.38
N GLN A 440 13.56 -10.84 -19.89
CA GLN A 440 12.46 -10.11 -20.52
C GLN A 440 11.86 -9.10 -19.53
N LEU A 441 11.40 -7.98 -20.07
CA LEU A 441 10.55 -7.04 -19.35
C LEU A 441 9.12 -7.58 -19.41
N ILE A 442 8.49 -7.74 -18.25
CA ILE A 442 7.14 -8.29 -18.15
C ILE A 442 6.17 -7.17 -17.75
N ILE A 443 5.14 -6.99 -18.59
CA ILE A 443 4.02 -6.09 -18.37
C ILE A 443 2.79 -6.95 -18.11
N ASP A 444 2.36 -7.04 -16.86
CA ASP A 444 1.17 -7.80 -16.47
C ASP A 444 -0.09 -6.94 -16.55
N VAL A 445 -1.07 -7.37 -17.36
CA VAL A 445 -2.26 -6.56 -17.63
C VAL A 445 -3.25 -6.51 -16.46
N ARG A 446 -3.13 -7.39 -15.45
CA ARG A 446 -4.05 -7.44 -14.32
C ARG A 446 -4.14 -6.11 -13.58
N THR A 447 -3.01 -5.42 -13.40
CA THR A 447 -2.91 -4.19 -12.59
C THR A 447 -2.84 -2.90 -13.40
N ILE A 448 -2.94 -2.99 -14.72
CA ILE A 448 -2.93 -1.84 -15.63
C ILE A 448 -4.38 -1.40 -15.87
N LYS A 449 -4.66 -0.11 -16.06
CA LYS A 449 -5.97 0.35 -16.54
C LYS A 449 -5.93 0.58 -18.06
N GLU A 450 -7.05 0.42 -18.75
CA GLU A 450 -7.12 0.66 -20.20
C GLU A 450 -6.72 2.10 -20.57
N GLU A 451 -7.06 3.09 -19.73
CA GLU A 451 -6.65 4.49 -19.90
C GLU A 451 -5.11 4.70 -19.88
N ASP A 452 -4.35 3.73 -19.36
CA ASP A 452 -2.90 3.83 -19.26
C ASP A 452 -2.16 3.26 -20.50
N TYR A 453 -2.87 2.63 -21.44
CA TYR A 453 -2.25 1.96 -22.60
C TYR A 453 -1.44 2.91 -23.49
N ASP A 454 -1.98 4.09 -23.79
CA ASP A 454 -1.28 5.09 -24.60
C ASP A 454 -0.05 5.67 -23.87
N ILE A 455 -0.12 5.77 -22.54
CA ILE A 455 1.01 6.20 -21.71
C ILE A 455 2.13 5.16 -21.78
N ILE A 456 1.79 3.87 -21.68
CA ILE A 456 2.75 2.76 -21.81
C ILE A 456 3.40 2.77 -23.19
N LYS A 457 2.61 2.90 -24.25
CA LYS A 457 3.12 3.00 -25.62
C LYS A 457 4.09 4.17 -25.79
N LYS A 458 3.71 5.35 -25.32
CA LYS A 458 4.54 6.55 -25.40
C LYS A 458 5.86 6.36 -24.63
N ALA A 459 5.80 5.84 -23.41
CA ALA A 459 6.98 5.59 -22.61
C ALA A 459 7.93 4.58 -23.27
N LEU A 460 7.43 3.47 -23.80
CA LEU A 460 8.25 2.50 -24.53
C LEU A 460 8.92 3.15 -25.76
N LYS A 461 8.16 3.93 -26.54
CA LYS A 461 8.70 4.66 -27.70
C LYS A 461 9.80 5.65 -27.32
N ASP A 462 9.59 6.45 -26.27
CA ASP A 462 10.51 7.51 -25.86
C ASP A 462 11.79 6.92 -25.24
N THR A 463 11.67 5.82 -24.50
CA THR A 463 12.82 5.16 -23.85
C THR A 463 13.73 4.42 -24.84
N MET A 464 13.22 4.07 -26.02
CA MET A 464 13.97 3.39 -27.08
C MET A 464 14.60 4.31 -28.12
N LYS A 465 14.17 5.58 -28.22
CA LYS A 465 14.71 6.56 -29.20
C LYS A 465 16.12 7.08 -28.85
N ILE A 466 16.76 6.55 -27.82
CA ILE A 466 18.09 6.89 -27.30
C ILE A 466 18.83 5.60 -27.03
#